data_AF-W3RSA2-F1
#
_entry.id   AF-W3RSA2-F1
#
_cell.length_a   1.000
_cell.length_b   1.000
_cell.length_c   1.000
_cell.angle_alpha   90.00
_cell.angle_beta   90.00
_cell.angle_gamma   90.00
#
_symmetry.space_group_name_H-M   'P 1'
#
loop_
_entity.id
_entity.type
_entity.pdbx_description
1 polymer ?
#
loop_
_entity_poly.entity_id
_entity_poly.type
_entity_poly.pdbx_seq_one_letter_code
_entity_poly.pdbx_strand_id
1 'polypeptide(L)'
;MIDYVTGDIFTRSPPTQTLKGWDPFWDCVGILFHFQNSDVADGDEELPEWRLYWVAGVALLRTIGHVLAKVDAKSSTEHSQAIGNLWQRFNSDREGSWIFWEFIEKERNNLLKTYSFGAKLVPDEDGYHVEFADGKDAFQLFRQAVYWWRHQLIELEDTLSQDRAIIGP
;
A
#
# COMPACT_ATOMS: atom_id res chain seq x y z
N MET A 1 2.92 -17.22 4.61
CA MET A 1 2.77 -15.80 4.27
C MET A 1 1.76 -15.21 5.23
N ILE A 2 2.10 -14.15 5.96
CA ILE A 2 1.17 -13.51 6.91
C ILE A 2 0.05 -12.84 6.09
N ASP A 3 -1.21 -13.17 6.40
CA ASP A 3 -2.37 -12.50 5.81
C ASP A 3 -2.70 -11.24 6.64
N TYR A 4 -2.63 -10.07 6.00
CA TYR A 4 -2.95 -8.80 6.61
C TYR A 4 -4.41 -8.38 6.41
N VAL A 5 -5.16 -9.10 5.56
CA VAL A 5 -6.57 -8.80 5.26
C VAL A 5 -7.42 -9.11 6.48
N THR A 6 -7.73 -8.08 7.25
CA THR A 6 -8.38 -8.20 8.56
C THR A 6 -9.47 -7.14 8.73
N GLY A 7 -10.71 -7.55 8.99
CA GLY A 7 -11.83 -6.60 9.02
C GLY A 7 -12.08 -5.89 7.68
N ASP A 8 -13.10 -5.04 7.64
CA ASP A 8 -13.49 -4.34 6.40
C ASP A 8 -12.75 -3.00 6.27
N ILE A 9 -11.88 -2.90 5.27
CA ILE A 9 -11.09 -1.69 4.98
C ILE A 9 -11.94 -0.51 4.48
N PHE A 10 -13.14 -0.77 3.98
CA PHE A 10 -14.03 0.27 3.44
C PHE A 10 -14.90 0.92 4.52
N THR A 11 -15.09 0.26 5.67
CA THR A 11 -15.99 0.74 6.73
C THR A 11 -15.31 0.93 8.08
N ARG A 12 -14.17 0.28 8.34
CA ARG A 12 -13.44 0.42 9.61
C ARG A 12 -12.34 1.44 9.50
N SER A 13 -12.54 2.59 10.13
CA SER A 13 -11.48 3.57 10.36
C SER A 13 -10.72 3.25 11.66
N PRO A 14 -9.38 3.25 11.63
CA PRO A 14 -8.58 3.18 12.85
C PRO A 14 -8.89 4.35 13.79
N PRO A 15 -8.85 4.14 15.12
CA PRO A 15 -9.26 5.15 16.10
C PRO A 15 -8.29 6.35 16.17
N THR A 16 -7.01 6.14 15.87
CA THR A 16 -5.97 7.18 15.91
C THR A 16 -5.34 7.34 14.53
N GLN A 17 -5.36 8.55 14.00
CA GLN A 17 -4.81 8.89 12.68
C GLN A 17 -4.19 10.29 12.72
N THR A 18 -3.04 10.41 13.38
CA THR A 18 -2.30 11.68 13.54
C THR A 18 -1.21 11.88 12.49
N LEU A 19 -0.73 10.80 11.87
CA LEU A 19 0.26 10.82 10.81
C LEU A 19 -0.34 11.31 9.49
N LYS A 20 0.39 12.15 8.76
CA LYS A 20 -0.02 12.57 7.42
C LYS A 20 0.03 11.42 6.40
N GLY A 21 0.77 10.35 6.69
CA GLY A 21 0.75 9.12 5.90
C GLY A 21 -0.64 8.50 5.70
N TRP A 22 -1.63 8.82 6.55
CA TRP A 22 -3.01 8.39 6.37
C TRP A 22 -3.71 9.02 5.15
N ASP A 23 -3.33 10.22 4.72
CA ASP A 23 -3.93 10.90 3.56
C ASP A 23 -3.80 10.04 2.28
N PRO A 24 -2.57 9.70 1.79
CA PRO A 24 -2.42 8.84 0.61
C PRO A 24 -2.89 7.40 0.86
N PHE A 25 -3.01 6.97 2.12
CA PHE A 25 -3.60 5.67 2.43
C PHE A 25 -5.10 5.62 2.09
N TRP A 26 -5.87 6.66 2.44
CA TRP A 26 -7.29 6.69 2.09
C TRP A 26 -7.52 6.81 0.59
N ASP A 27 -6.64 7.51 -0.13
CA ASP A 27 -6.65 7.48 -1.59
C ASP A 27 -6.37 6.07 -2.13
N CYS A 28 -5.45 5.29 -1.54
CA CYS A 28 -5.26 3.88 -1.89
C CYS A 28 -6.55 3.06 -1.69
N VAL A 29 -7.28 3.29 -0.60
CA VAL A 29 -8.56 2.60 -0.34
C VAL A 29 -9.60 2.97 -1.40
N GLY A 30 -9.65 4.24 -1.80
CA GLY A 30 -10.50 4.70 -2.90
C GLY A 30 -10.14 4.03 -4.23
N ILE A 31 -8.85 3.99 -4.59
CA ILE A 31 -8.38 3.28 -5.79
C ILE A 31 -8.72 1.80 -5.72
N LEU A 32 -8.53 1.14 -4.58
CA LEU A 32 -8.89 -0.26 -4.40
C LEU A 32 -10.40 -0.48 -4.62
N PHE A 33 -11.25 0.39 -4.07
CA PHE A 33 -12.69 0.33 -4.29
C PHE A 33 -13.04 0.50 -5.76
N HIS A 34 -12.52 1.53 -6.43
CA HIS A 34 -12.82 1.76 -7.84
C HIS A 34 -12.33 0.62 -8.72
N PHE A 35 -11.10 0.17 -8.51
CA PHE A 35 -10.54 -0.92 -9.30
C PHE A 35 -11.33 -2.22 -9.13
N GLN A 36 -11.83 -2.51 -7.92
CA GLN A 36 -12.69 -3.68 -7.68
C GLN A 36 -14.04 -3.61 -8.41
N ASN A 37 -14.56 -2.41 -8.66
CA ASN A 37 -15.93 -2.19 -9.13
C ASN A 37 -16.01 -1.57 -10.54
N SER A 38 -14.88 -1.45 -11.24
CA SER A 38 -14.81 -0.91 -12.58
C SER A 38 -14.72 -2.02 -13.61
N ASP A 39 -15.32 -1.79 -14.77
CA ASP A 39 -15.08 -2.61 -15.95
C ASP A 39 -13.65 -2.40 -16.42
N VAL A 40 -12.93 -3.50 -16.63
CA VAL A 40 -11.53 -3.51 -17.10
C VAL A 40 -11.41 -4.04 -18.53
N ALA A 41 -12.54 -4.49 -19.09
CA ALA A 41 -12.69 -4.92 -20.46
C ALA A 41 -14.14 -4.68 -20.94
N ASP A 42 -14.33 -4.46 -22.24
CA ASP A 42 -15.63 -4.48 -22.92
C ASP A 42 -15.59 -5.52 -24.04
N GLY A 43 -16.23 -6.67 -23.82
CA GLY A 43 -16.05 -7.84 -24.68
C GLY A 43 -14.57 -8.28 -24.69
N ASP A 44 -13.97 -8.35 -25.88
CA ASP A 44 -12.55 -8.70 -26.06
C ASP A 44 -11.59 -7.48 -25.98
N GLU A 45 -12.13 -6.27 -25.78
CA GLU A 45 -11.34 -5.04 -25.73
C GLU A 45 -10.85 -4.74 -24.31
N GLU A 46 -9.53 -4.65 -24.13
CA GLU A 46 -8.90 -4.22 -22.88
C GLU A 46 -9.12 -2.72 -22.65
N LEU A 47 -9.76 -2.36 -21.55
CA LEU A 47 -10.01 -0.97 -21.17
C LEU A 47 -8.81 -0.40 -20.38
N PRO A 48 -8.44 0.88 -20.57
CA PRO A 48 -7.28 1.50 -19.91
C PRO A 48 -7.39 1.63 -18.38
N GLU A 49 -8.60 1.47 -17.83
CA GLU A 49 -8.98 1.67 -16.43
C GLU A 49 -8.09 0.89 -15.48
N TRP A 50 -7.84 -0.40 -15.73
CA TRP A 50 -6.99 -1.19 -14.83
C TRP A 50 -5.56 -0.65 -14.77
N ARG A 51 -5.01 -0.14 -15.89
CA ARG A 51 -3.66 0.45 -15.92
C ARG A 51 -3.64 1.76 -15.15
N LEU A 52 -4.67 2.59 -15.29
CA LEU A 52 -4.81 3.84 -14.55
C LEU A 52 -4.88 3.58 -13.04
N TYR A 53 -5.71 2.63 -12.61
CA TYR A 53 -5.80 2.23 -11.21
C TYR A 53 -4.51 1.59 -10.70
N TRP A 54 -3.84 0.77 -11.51
CA TRP A 54 -2.55 0.18 -11.17
C TRP A 54 -1.48 1.25 -10.92
N VAL A 55 -1.35 2.20 -11.84
CA VAL A 55 -0.40 3.32 -11.73
C VAL A 55 -0.70 4.17 -10.51
N ALA A 56 -1.96 4.57 -10.33
CA ALA A 56 -2.38 5.37 -9.18
C ALA A 56 -2.15 4.63 -7.86
N GLY A 57 -2.58 3.38 -7.77
CA GLY A 57 -2.45 2.54 -6.58
C GLY A 57 -0.99 2.33 -6.17
N VAL A 58 -0.14 1.90 -7.09
CA VAL A 58 1.30 1.70 -6.81
C VAL A 58 1.99 3.02 -6.44
N ALA A 59 1.67 4.12 -7.11
CA ALA A 59 2.22 5.43 -6.78
C ALA A 59 1.80 5.89 -5.38
N LEU A 60 0.54 5.73 -5.00
CA LEU A 60 0.02 6.08 -3.67
C LEU A 60 0.60 5.18 -2.58
N LEU A 61 0.69 3.86 -2.80
CA LEU A 61 1.38 2.94 -1.90
C LEU A 61 2.82 3.39 -1.61
N ARG A 62 3.53 3.88 -2.63
CA ARG A 62 4.89 4.42 -2.43
C ARG A 62 4.87 5.79 -1.74
N THR A 63 3.84 6.58 -1.99
CA THR A 63 3.65 7.92 -1.42
C THR A 63 3.45 7.87 0.08
N ILE A 64 2.72 6.88 0.62
CA ILE A 64 2.58 6.66 2.07
C ILE A 64 3.96 6.65 2.75
N GLY A 65 4.85 5.75 2.32
CA GLY A 65 6.21 5.69 2.86
C GLY A 65 7.03 6.97 2.63
N HIS A 66 6.84 7.66 1.50
CA HIS A 66 7.51 8.93 1.25
C HIS A 66 7.05 10.03 2.23
N VAL A 67 5.75 10.16 2.46
CA VAL A 67 5.15 11.13 3.39
C VAL A 67 5.65 10.84 4.80
N LEU A 68 5.64 9.58 5.25
CA LEU A 68 6.22 9.20 6.53
C LEU A 68 7.68 9.69 6.65
N ALA A 69 8.53 9.33 5.69
CA ALA A 69 9.96 9.60 5.75
C ALA A 69 10.33 11.08 5.58
N LYS A 70 9.52 11.89 4.88
CA LYS A 70 9.89 13.25 4.46
C LYS A 70 9.03 14.34 5.06
N VAL A 71 7.86 13.99 5.59
CA VAL A 71 6.92 14.91 6.21
C VAL A 71 6.76 14.55 7.69
N ASP A 72 6.23 13.38 8.02
CA ASP A 72 5.94 13.02 9.41
C ASP A 72 7.19 12.91 10.28
N ALA A 73 8.29 12.38 9.72
CA ALA A 73 9.57 12.29 10.43
C ALA A 73 10.16 13.66 10.83
N LYS A 74 9.66 14.77 10.27
CA LYS A 74 10.10 16.14 10.64
C LYS A 74 9.24 16.76 11.75
N SER A 75 8.15 16.13 12.16
CA SER A 75 7.22 16.68 13.14
C SER A 75 7.83 16.78 14.53
N SER A 76 8.69 15.83 14.92
CA SER A 76 9.39 15.80 16.22
C SER A 76 10.54 14.79 16.21
N THR A 77 11.37 14.80 17.25
CA THR A 77 12.45 13.81 17.41
C THR A 77 11.88 12.40 17.58
N GLU A 78 10.77 12.26 18.29
CA GLU A 78 10.07 11.01 18.53
C GLU A 78 9.54 10.42 17.21
N HIS A 79 8.95 11.26 16.35
CA HIS A 79 8.50 10.82 15.02
C HIS A 79 9.67 10.38 14.14
N SER A 80 10.76 11.15 14.15
CA SER A 80 11.98 10.82 13.41
C SER A 80 12.53 9.46 13.83
N GLN A 81 12.60 9.20 15.14
CA GLN A 81 13.08 7.93 15.68
C GLN A 81 12.15 6.76 15.35
N ALA A 82 10.84 6.90 15.60
CA ALA A 82 9.87 5.83 15.35
C ALA A 82 9.81 5.45 13.86
N ILE A 83 9.80 6.44 12.96
CA ILE A 83 9.80 6.22 11.52
C ILE A 83 11.16 5.67 11.05
N GLY A 84 12.27 6.14 11.64
CA GLY A 84 13.60 5.58 11.40
C GLY A 84 13.67 4.09 11.75
N ASN A 85 13.12 3.70 12.90
CA ASN A 85 13.04 2.31 13.36
C ASN A 85 12.16 1.46 12.42
N LEU A 86 11.03 2.00 11.95
CA LEU A 86 10.19 1.34 10.94
C LEU A 86 10.99 1.02 9.67
N TRP A 87 11.73 1.99 9.13
CA TRP A 87 12.58 1.77 7.96
C TRP A 87 13.73 0.81 8.24
N GLN A 88 14.33 0.87 9.42
CA GLN A 88 15.37 -0.07 9.82
C GLN A 88 14.82 -1.50 9.82
N ARG A 89 13.62 -1.73 10.39
CA ARG A 89 12.92 -3.03 10.36
C ARG A 89 12.75 -3.55 8.94
N PHE A 90 12.27 -2.71 8.02
CA PHE A 90 12.10 -3.13 6.62
C PHE A 90 13.41 -3.53 5.96
N ASN A 91 14.51 -2.85 6.28
CA ASN A 91 15.80 -3.13 5.69
C ASN A 91 16.49 -4.36 6.32
N SER A 92 16.34 -4.56 7.64
CA SER A 92 16.96 -5.68 8.36
C SER A 92 16.23 -7.01 8.14
N ASP A 93 14.92 -6.96 7.91
CA ASP A 93 14.10 -8.14 7.64
C ASP A 93 13.29 -7.95 6.34
N ARG A 94 13.98 -8.16 5.22
CA ARG A 94 13.35 -8.06 3.89
C ARG A 94 12.32 -9.15 3.62
N GLU A 95 12.51 -10.33 4.21
CA GLU A 95 11.56 -11.44 4.05
C GLU A 95 10.25 -11.14 4.79
N GLY A 96 10.32 -10.68 6.03
CA GLY A 96 9.14 -10.20 6.78
C GLY A 96 8.48 -8.98 6.15
N SER A 97 9.26 -8.16 5.43
CA SER A 97 8.80 -6.94 4.74
C SER A 97 8.67 -7.11 3.22
N TRP A 98 8.45 -8.34 2.76
CA TRP A 98 8.45 -8.67 1.33
C TRP A 98 7.41 -7.88 0.52
N ILE A 99 6.24 -7.56 1.08
CA ILE A 99 5.21 -6.73 0.41
C ILE A 99 5.80 -5.39 -0.01
N PHE A 100 6.64 -4.78 0.83
CA PHE A 100 7.30 -3.53 0.49
C PHE A 100 8.33 -3.71 -0.63
N TRP A 101 9.24 -4.69 -0.49
CA TRP A 101 10.37 -4.82 -1.41
C TRP A 101 10.03 -5.49 -2.74
N GLU A 102 9.32 -6.61 -2.68
CA GLU A 102 9.05 -7.48 -3.82
C GLU A 102 7.80 -7.05 -4.61
N PHE A 103 6.93 -6.24 -3.99
CA PHE A 103 5.76 -5.67 -4.66
C PHE A 103 5.83 -4.15 -4.79
N ILE A 104 5.69 -3.38 -3.70
CA ILE A 104 5.53 -1.92 -3.78
C ILE A 104 6.73 -1.25 -4.46
N GLU A 105 7.95 -1.50 -3.97
CA GLU A 105 9.16 -0.87 -4.48
C GLU A 105 9.50 -1.38 -5.89
N LYS A 106 9.31 -2.68 -6.14
CA LYS A 106 9.53 -3.30 -7.46
C LYS A 106 8.59 -2.73 -8.52
N GLU A 107 7.28 -2.79 -8.31
CA GLU A 107 6.30 -2.29 -9.26
C GLU A 107 6.42 -0.78 -9.45
N ARG A 108 6.71 -0.03 -8.40
CA ARG A 108 7.00 1.40 -8.54
C ARG A 108 8.20 1.64 -9.45
N ASN A 109 9.27 0.87 -9.29
CA ASN A 109 10.45 0.99 -10.15
C ASN A 109 10.11 0.61 -11.60
N ASN A 110 9.35 -0.45 -11.82
CA ASN A 110 8.88 -0.84 -13.15
C ASN A 110 8.07 0.29 -13.82
N LEU A 111 7.14 0.91 -13.09
CA LEU A 111 6.31 1.98 -13.64
C LEU A 111 7.09 3.28 -13.87
N LEU A 112 7.82 3.76 -12.87
CA LEU A 112 8.40 5.11 -12.91
C LEU A 112 9.79 5.19 -13.54
N LYS A 113 10.54 4.08 -13.61
CA LYS A 113 11.88 4.07 -14.21
C LYS A 113 11.91 3.50 -15.62
N THR A 114 11.02 2.55 -15.92
CA THR A 114 11.04 1.83 -17.20
C THR A 114 9.71 1.87 -17.94
N TYR A 115 8.67 2.47 -17.35
CA TYR A 115 7.30 2.48 -17.89
C TYR A 115 6.85 1.09 -18.38
N SER A 116 6.94 0.12 -17.48
CA SER A 116 6.57 -1.27 -17.70
C SER A 116 5.67 -1.76 -16.57
N PHE A 117 4.74 -2.64 -16.89
CA PHE A 117 3.83 -3.26 -15.92
C PHE A 117 4.32 -4.68 -15.63
N GLY A 118 4.49 -5.04 -14.36
CA GLY A 118 4.74 -6.43 -13.98
C GLY A 118 3.49 -7.30 -14.15
N ALA A 119 2.33 -6.65 -14.07
CA ALA A 119 1.01 -7.23 -14.20
C ALA A 119 0.44 -7.09 -15.63
N LYS A 120 -0.48 -7.99 -15.99
CA LYS A 120 -1.25 -7.99 -17.24
C LYS A 120 -2.71 -8.36 -16.96
N LEU A 121 -3.61 -7.88 -17.80
CA LEU A 121 -5.01 -8.30 -17.80
C LEU A 121 -5.12 -9.66 -18.52
N VAL A 122 -5.87 -10.59 -17.93
CA VAL A 122 -6.05 -11.96 -18.44
C VAL A 122 -7.53 -12.33 -18.34
N PRO A 123 -8.11 -12.95 -19.39
CA PRO A 123 -9.47 -13.46 -19.33
C PRO A 123 -9.58 -14.73 -18.47
N ASP A 124 -10.70 -14.91 -17.80
CA ASP A 124 -11.09 -16.07 -17.00
C ASP A 124 -12.57 -16.43 -17.22
N GLU A 125 -13.03 -17.56 -16.66
CA GLU A 125 -14.43 -18.03 -16.76
C GLU A 125 -15.44 -16.97 -16.28
N ASP A 126 -15.06 -16.16 -15.30
CA ASP A 126 -15.89 -15.13 -14.67
C ASP A 126 -15.65 -13.71 -15.22
N GLY A 127 -14.82 -13.53 -16.25
CA GLY A 127 -14.52 -12.23 -16.85
C GLY A 127 -13.03 -11.98 -17.06
N TYR A 128 -12.48 -10.96 -16.39
CA TYR A 128 -11.07 -10.60 -16.49
C TYR A 128 -10.47 -10.36 -15.10
N HIS A 129 -9.25 -10.82 -14.89
CA HIS A 129 -8.44 -10.52 -13.71
C HIS A 129 -7.06 -10.01 -14.10
N VAL A 130 -6.35 -9.46 -13.13
CA VAL A 130 -4.99 -8.97 -13.33
C VAL A 130 -4.01 -9.92 -12.63
N GLU A 131 -3.04 -10.44 -13.37
CA GLU A 131 -2.03 -11.36 -12.86
C GLU A 131 -0.61 -10.94 -13.21
N PHE A 132 0.35 -11.40 -12.41
CA PHE A 132 1.77 -11.36 -12.73
C PHE A 132 2.15 -12.49 -13.70
N ALA A 133 3.34 -12.38 -14.30
CA ALA A 133 3.86 -13.40 -15.22
C ALA A 133 4.01 -14.80 -14.59
N ASP A 134 4.11 -14.89 -13.25
CA ASP A 134 4.16 -16.15 -12.51
C ASP A 134 2.77 -16.69 -12.13
N GLY A 135 1.69 -16.11 -12.65
CA GLY A 135 0.30 -16.51 -12.43
C GLY A 135 -0.27 -16.05 -11.08
N LYS A 136 0.47 -15.26 -10.29
CA LYS A 136 -0.07 -14.70 -9.04
C LYS A 136 -1.08 -13.61 -9.34
N ASP A 137 -2.20 -13.63 -8.61
CA ASP A 137 -3.20 -12.57 -8.62
C ASP A 137 -2.60 -11.24 -8.16
N ALA A 138 -2.48 -10.32 -9.11
CA ALA A 138 -1.86 -9.03 -8.90
C ALA A 138 -2.79 -8.06 -8.17
N PHE A 139 -4.10 -8.15 -8.43
CA PHE A 139 -5.10 -7.35 -7.71
C PHE A 139 -5.15 -7.74 -6.23
N GLN A 140 -5.13 -9.03 -5.92
CA GLN A 140 -5.10 -9.51 -4.54
C GLN A 140 -3.80 -9.09 -3.82
N LEU A 141 -2.67 -9.05 -4.52
CA LEU A 141 -1.42 -8.51 -3.95
C LEU A 141 -1.49 -6.99 -3.71
N PHE A 142 -2.11 -6.23 -4.62
CA PHE A 142 -2.40 -4.82 -4.40
C PHE A 142 -3.27 -4.62 -3.15
N ARG A 143 -4.37 -5.38 -3.01
CA ARG A 143 -5.22 -5.38 -1.83
C ARG A 143 -4.42 -5.68 -0.57
N GLN A 144 -3.62 -6.74 -0.56
CA GLN A 144 -2.77 -7.08 0.59
C GLN A 144 -1.81 -5.94 0.96
N ALA A 145 -1.26 -5.22 -0.02
CA ALA A 145 -0.39 -4.09 0.24
C ALA A 145 -1.11 -2.90 0.89
N VAL A 146 -2.37 -2.63 0.52
CA VAL A 146 -3.19 -1.61 1.21
C VAL A 146 -3.40 -2.01 2.67
N TYR A 147 -3.79 -3.26 2.94
CA TYR A 147 -3.96 -3.77 4.30
C TYR A 147 -2.65 -3.77 5.10
N TRP A 148 -1.55 -4.12 4.46
CA TRP A 148 -0.22 -4.08 5.06
C TRP A 148 0.13 -2.67 5.51
N TRP A 149 -0.04 -1.65 4.66
CA TRP A 149 0.19 -0.26 5.06
C TRP A 149 -0.72 0.18 6.20
N ARG A 150 -2.00 -0.20 6.20
CA ARG A 150 -2.91 0.09 7.32
C ARG A 150 -2.33 -0.44 8.64
N HIS A 151 -1.85 -1.68 8.63
CA HIS A 151 -1.22 -2.29 9.80
C HIS A 151 0.06 -1.53 10.22
N GLN A 152 0.94 -1.19 9.27
CA GLN A 152 2.16 -0.42 9.58
C GLN A 152 1.85 0.95 10.18
N LEU A 153 0.84 1.65 9.66
CA LEU A 153 0.42 2.95 10.17
C LEU A 153 -0.19 2.84 11.57
N ILE A 154 -1.03 1.83 11.84
CA ILE A 154 -1.57 1.57 13.18
C ILE A 154 -0.44 1.31 14.19
N GLU A 155 0.50 0.41 13.88
CA GLU A 155 1.62 0.12 14.78
C GLU A 155 2.46 1.38 15.09
N LEU A 156 2.62 2.26 14.09
CA LEU A 156 3.36 3.49 14.26
C LEU A 156 2.61 4.51 15.13
N GLU A 157 1.30 4.66 14.96
CA GLU A 157 0.45 5.48 15.84
C GLU A 157 0.46 4.99 17.29
N ASP A 158 0.40 3.67 17.49
CA ASP A 158 0.45 3.05 18.82
C ASP A 158 1.80 3.33 19.50
N THR A 159 2.91 3.20 18.75
CA THR A 159 4.26 3.54 19.24
C THR A 159 4.34 5.00 19.68
N LEU A 160 3.89 5.93 18.83
CA LEU A 160 3.92 7.36 19.12
C LEU A 160 2.99 7.77 20.27
N SER A 161 1.89 7.05 20.46
CA SER A 161 0.96 7.28 21.56
C SER A 161 1.52 6.81 22.90
N GLN A 162 2.22 5.67 22.92
CA GLN A 162 2.88 5.16 24.13
C GLN A 162 4.00 6.10 24.60
N ASP A 163 4.81 6.61 23.67
CA ASP A 163 5.90 7.54 24.00
C ASP A 163 5.36 8.85 24.63
N ARG A 164 4.24 9.37 24.12
CA ARG A 164 3.56 10.54 24.73
C ARG A 164 3.05 10.28 26.14
N ALA A 165 2.52 9.09 26.40
CA ALA A 165 2.03 8.72 27.73
C ALA A 165 3.16 8.62 28.77
N ILE A 166 4.39 8.29 28.34
CA ILE A 166 5.55 8.17 29.21
C ILE A 166 6.15 9.54 29.57
N ILE A 167 6.08 10.51 28.66
CA ILE A 167 6.73 11.82 28.83
C ILE A 167 5.86 12.81 29.64
N GLY A 168 4.55 12.55 29.77
CA GLY A 168 3.60 13.43 30.48
C GLY A 168 3.34 14.75 29.73
N PRO A 169 2.18 15.40 29.96
CA PRO A 169 1.88 16.69 29.36
C PRO A 169 2.79 17.82 29.86
#